data_AF-A0A958C035-F1
#
_entry.id   AF-A0A958C035-F1
#
_cell.length_a   1.000
_cell.length_b   1.000
_cell.length_c   1.000
_cell.angle_alpha   90.00
_cell.angle_beta   90.00
_cell.angle_gamma   90.00
#
_symmetry.space_group_name_H-M   'P 1'
#
loop_
_entity.id
_entity.type
_entity.pdbx_description
1 polymer ?
#
loop_
_entity_poly.entity_id
_entity_poly.type
_entity_poly.pdbx_seq_one_letter_code
_entity_poly.pdbx_strand_id
1 'polypeptide(L)'
;NGYLTNIKVGAAGALAADYLANHQISKVAVIGASKQAFMQLKSLTAVRQIESVWVWDASPLKADNYVRHMVEDHDLNIRIAPAAQAAVEQADLVIAAAESEQPVINAAWLKPGVHITSTALDHQPVKQNLEPEIWQRADLIVVDSLKQCIQMGELYHAQRAGVIRYSDIQGDLSDLISGRTRGRTQADQITLADITGLGSHDTALATLALEKALFLGLGQRLEVGLPSQGFGVGVGNLL
;
A
#
# COMPACT_ATOMS: atom_id res chain seq x y z
N ASN A 1 16.84 -9.02 1.42
CA ASN A 1 15.68 -9.94 1.43
C ASN A 1 14.45 -9.16 1.88
N GLY A 2 13.32 -9.31 1.20
CA GLY A 2 12.11 -8.47 1.41
C GLY A 2 11.28 -8.19 0.15
N TYR A 3 11.66 -8.77 -0.99
CA TYR A 3 10.96 -8.56 -2.27
C TYR A 3 9.50 -9.03 -2.24
N LEU A 4 9.23 -10.21 -1.67
CA LEU A 4 7.86 -10.71 -1.52
C LEU A 4 7.01 -9.78 -0.62
N THR A 5 7.59 -9.31 0.49
CA THR A 5 6.93 -8.33 1.38
C THR A 5 6.60 -7.03 0.66
N ASN A 6 7.52 -6.54 -0.17
CA ASN A 6 7.31 -5.34 -0.98
C ASN A 6 6.18 -5.54 -2.01
N ILE A 7 6.14 -6.68 -2.69
CA ILE A 7 5.07 -7.02 -3.65
C ILE A 7 3.72 -7.11 -2.95
N LYS A 8 3.60 -7.87 -1.87
CA LYS A 8 2.29 -8.11 -1.24
C LYS A 8 1.67 -6.83 -0.68
N VAL A 9 2.48 -5.89 -0.19
CA VAL A 9 1.99 -4.60 0.33
C VAL A 9 1.52 -3.71 -0.83
N GLY A 10 2.30 -3.64 -1.92
CA GLY A 10 1.89 -2.94 -3.13
C GLY A 10 0.60 -3.53 -3.73
N ALA A 11 0.48 -4.85 -3.80
CA ALA A 11 -0.70 -5.53 -4.31
C ALA A 11 -1.94 -5.28 -3.44
N ALA A 12 -1.79 -5.24 -2.11
CA ALA A 12 -2.87 -4.92 -1.18
C ALA A 12 -3.37 -3.47 -1.37
N GLY A 13 -2.46 -2.50 -1.55
CA GLY A 13 -2.84 -1.12 -1.84
C GLY A 13 -3.47 -0.95 -3.22
N ALA A 14 -2.98 -1.64 -4.24
CA ALA A 14 -3.60 -1.69 -5.56
C ALA A 14 -5.02 -2.27 -5.51
N LEU A 15 -5.24 -3.34 -4.74
CA LEU A 15 -6.56 -3.91 -4.51
C LEU A 15 -7.48 -2.92 -3.77
N ALA A 16 -6.97 -2.22 -2.75
CA ALA A 16 -7.74 -1.19 -2.06
C ALA A 16 -8.18 -0.09 -3.03
N ALA A 17 -7.24 0.43 -3.83
CA ALA A 17 -7.52 1.41 -4.87
C ALA A 17 -8.52 0.88 -5.92
N ASP A 18 -8.47 -0.42 -6.24
CA ASP A 18 -9.39 -1.03 -7.19
C ASP A 18 -10.86 -0.91 -6.74
N TYR A 19 -11.12 -1.08 -5.43
CA TYR A 19 -12.47 -1.01 -4.86
C TYR A 19 -12.88 0.41 -4.42
N LEU A 20 -11.91 1.26 -4.08
CA LEU A 20 -12.16 2.53 -3.39
C LEU A 20 -11.92 3.76 -4.26
N ALA A 21 -11.07 3.68 -5.28
CA ALA A 21 -10.87 4.81 -6.18
C ALA A 21 -12.04 4.94 -7.17
N ASN A 22 -12.16 6.13 -7.78
CA ASN A 22 -13.02 6.26 -8.95
C ASN A 22 -12.55 5.31 -10.06
N HIS A 23 -13.49 4.84 -10.88
CA HIS A 23 -13.14 3.91 -11.97
C HIS A 23 -12.20 4.56 -12.99
N GLN A 24 -12.37 5.86 -13.24
CA GLN A 24 -11.44 6.66 -14.03
C GLN A 24 -10.51 7.40 -13.06
N ILE A 25 -9.24 7.02 -13.07
CA ILE A 25 -8.15 7.80 -12.49
C ILE A 25 -7.16 8.10 -13.61
N SER A 26 -6.72 9.34 -13.72
CA SER A 26 -5.75 9.75 -14.75
C SER A 26 -4.49 10.33 -14.12
N LYS A 27 -4.63 11.00 -12.96
CA LYS A 27 -3.54 11.71 -12.28
C LYS A 27 -3.24 11.08 -10.93
N VAL A 28 -2.03 10.58 -10.77
CA VAL A 28 -1.55 10.01 -9.50
C VAL A 28 -0.50 10.91 -8.87
N ALA A 29 -0.64 11.18 -7.58
CA ALA A 29 0.42 11.78 -6.77
C ALA A 29 1.11 10.69 -5.96
N VAL A 30 2.44 10.70 -5.95
CA VAL A 30 3.27 9.86 -5.09
C VAL A 30 4.02 10.79 -4.13
N ILE A 31 3.67 10.70 -2.85
CA ILE A 31 4.27 11.49 -1.78
C ILE A 31 5.22 10.58 -1.01
N GLY A 32 6.51 10.78 -1.22
CA GLY A 32 7.59 9.91 -0.76
C GLY A 32 8.18 9.06 -1.88
N ALA A 33 9.50 8.97 -1.93
CA ALA A 33 10.26 8.18 -2.89
C ALA A 33 10.84 6.90 -2.25
N SER A 34 10.01 6.21 -1.44
CA SER A 34 10.39 4.98 -0.75
C SER A 34 10.25 3.73 -1.63
N LYS A 35 10.79 2.59 -1.18
CA LYS A 35 10.58 1.29 -1.85
C LYS A 35 9.10 0.92 -1.93
N GLN A 36 8.31 1.25 -0.91
CA GLN A 36 6.87 0.99 -0.95
C GLN A 36 6.15 1.95 -1.89
N ALA A 37 6.55 3.22 -1.96
CA ALA A 37 6.03 4.13 -2.98
C ALA A 37 6.20 3.56 -4.40
N PHE A 38 7.33 2.90 -4.66
CA PHE A 38 7.61 2.26 -5.95
C PHE A 38 6.68 1.06 -6.18
N MET A 39 6.55 0.18 -5.19
CA MET A 39 5.70 -1.00 -5.31
C MET A 39 4.21 -0.68 -5.39
N GLN A 40 3.75 0.35 -4.67
CA GLN A 40 2.37 0.82 -4.74
C GLN A 40 2.05 1.31 -6.14
N LEU A 41 2.90 2.19 -6.72
CA LEU A 41 2.68 2.67 -8.08
C LEU A 41 2.77 1.54 -9.11
N LYS A 42 3.77 0.67 -9.00
CA LYS A 42 3.95 -0.50 -9.87
C LYS A 42 2.78 -1.48 -9.81
N SER A 43 2.17 -1.66 -8.64
CA SER A 43 1.02 -2.55 -8.49
C SER A 43 -0.26 -1.86 -8.96
N LEU A 44 -0.39 -0.55 -8.75
CA LEU A 44 -1.51 0.25 -9.22
C LEU A 44 -1.61 0.22 -10.75
N THR A 45 -0.50 0.33 -11.47
CA THR A 45 -0.48 0.26 -12.95
C THR A 45 -0.94 -1.09 -13.51
N ALA A 46 -0.91 -2.15 -12.70
CA ALA A 46 -1.42 -3.47 -13.10
C ALA A 46 -2.95 -3.56 -13.04
N VAL A 47 -3.62 -2.68 -12.29
CA VAL A 47 -5.08 -2.66 -12.11
C VAL A 47 -5.73 -1.39 -12.64
N ARG A 48 -4.97 -0.34 -12.93
CA ARG A 48 -5.46 0.95 -13.40
C ARG A 48 -4.60 1.50 -14.52
N GLN A 49 -5.26 2.11 -15.50
CA GLN A 49 -4.59 2.93 -16.50
C GLN A 49 -4.27 4.30 -15.89
N ILE A 50 -3.03 4.74 -16.00
CA ILE A 50 -2.55 6.01 -15.43
C ILE A 50 -2.01 6.87 -16.57
N GLU A 51 -2.46 8.12 -16.68
CA GLU A 51 -1.97 9.04 -17.72
C GLU A 51 -0.76 9.83 -17.27
N SER A 52 -0.72 10.24 -15.99
CA SER A 52 0.38 11.02 -15.45
C SER A 52 0.61 10.78 -13.97
N VAL A 53 1.87 10.85 -13.58
CA VAL A 53 2.32 10.67 -12.20
C VAL A 53 3.15 11.88 -11.77
N TRP A 54 2.81 12.46 -10.63
CA TRP A 54 3.59 13.50 -9.97
C TRP A 54 4.22 12.94 -8.70
N VAL A 55 5.55 12.99 -8.62
CA VAL A 55 6.32 12.48 -7.48
C VAL A 55 6.86 13.65 -6.69
N TRP A 56 6.72 13.60 -5.38
CA TRP A 56 7.39 14.54 -4.48
C TRP A 56 8.06 13.79 -3.33
N ASP A 57 9.28 14.21 -2.98
CA ASP A 57 9.97 13.78 -1.77
C ASP A 57 10.74 14.99 -1.22
N ALA A 58 10.89 15.07 0.11
CA ALA A 58 11.67 16.12 0.74
C ALA A 58 13.15 16.10 0.30
N SER A 59 13.66 14.95 -0.16
CA SER A 59 14.96 14.79 -0.81
C SER A 59 14.81 14.80 -2.33
N PRO A 60 15.26 15.86 -3.02
CA PRO A 60 15.24 15.91 -4.49
C PRO A 60 16.00 14.76 -5.14
N LEU A 61 17.09 14.30 -4.50
CA LEU A 61 17.87 13.16 -4.98
C LEU A 61 17.08 11.85 -4.93
N LYS A 62 16.27 11.62 -3.88
CA LYS A 62 15.40 10.44 -3.82
C LYS A 62 14.32 10.51 -4.90
N ALA A 63 13.69 11.67 -5.10
CA ALA A 63 12.69 11.87 -6.14
C ALA A 63 13.26 11.62 -7.55
N ASP A 64 14.44 12.17 -7.86
CA ASP A 64 15.11 11.95 -9.15
C ASP A 64 15.46 10.47 -9.38
N ASN A 65 16.02 9.79 -8.38
CA ASN A 65 16.29 8.36 -8.47
C ASN A 65 15.01 7.54 -8.67
N TYR A 66 13.93 7.86 -7.95
CA TYR A 66 12.64 7.18 -8.10
C TYR A 66 12.09 7.31 -9.52
N VAL A 67 12.09 8.53 -10.07
CA VAL A 67 11.61 8.80 -11.42
C VAL A 67 12.41 8.02 -12.46
N ARG A 68 13.74 8.01 -12.37
CA ARG A 68 14.59 7.24 -13.29
C ARG A 68 14.24 5.75 -13.29
N HIS A 69 14.15 5.14 -12.10
CA HIS A 69 13.80 3.71 -12.01
C HIS A 69 12.38 3.41 -12.53
N MET A 70 11.40 4.29 -12.27
CA MET A 70 10.04 4.08 -12.76
C MET A 70 9.94 4.20 -14.28
N VAL A 71 10.67 5.12 -14.91
CA VAL A 71 10.70 5.29 -16.37
C VAL A 71 11.39 4.12 -17.07
N GLU A 72 12.43 3.55 -16.45
CA GLU A 72 13.12 2.37 -17.00
C GLU A 72 12.20 1.13 -17.01
N ASP A 73 11.37 0.97 -15.97
CA ASP A 73 10.47 -0.18 -15.82
C ASP A 73 9.12 0.01 -16.53
N HIS A 74 8.70 1.24 -16.83
CA HIS A 74 7.34 1.56 -17.29
C HIS A 74 7.29 2.77 -18.24
N ASP A 75 6.46 2.67 -19.28
CA ASP A 75 6.14 3.79 -20.19
C ASP A 75 5.10 4.74 -19.56
N LEU A 76 5.50 5.42 -18.47
CA LEU A 76 4.66 6.37 -17.72
C LEU A 76 5.16 7.80 -17.88
N ASN A 77 4.23 8.74 -18.08
CA ASN A 77 4.53 10.17 -17.97
C ASN A 77 4.65 10.57 -16.50
N ILE A 78 5.85 10.36 -15.95
CA ILE A 78 6.16 10.64 -14.55
C ILE A 78 7.07 11.87 -14.41
N ARG A 79 6.74 12.75 -13.46
CA ARG A 79 7.43 14.03 -13.26
C ARG A 79 7.63 14.32 -11.78
N ILE A 80 8.69 15.06 -11.46
CA ILE A 80 8.91 15.57 -10.12
C ILE A 80 8.06 16.81 -9.92
N ALA A 81 7.24 16.83 -8.87
CA ALA A 81 6.46 17.99 -8.48
C ALA A 81 7.33 19.00 -7.70
N PRO A 82 7.08 20.31 -7.86
CA PRO A 82 7.82 21.34 -7.14
C PRO A 82 7.51 21.38 -5.64
N ALA A 83 6.35 20.86 -5.23
CA ALA A 83 5.88 20.78 -3.85
C ALA A 83 4.89 19.63 -3.68
N ALA A 84 4.76 19.09 -2.46
CA ALA A 84 3.77 18.07 -2.12
C ALA A 84 2.34 18.54 -2.45
N GLN A 85 2.01 19.78 -2.08
CA GLN A 85 0.74 20.43 -2.39
C GLN A 85 0.41 20.39 -3.89
N ALA A 86 1.36 20.79 -4.73
CA ALA A 86 1.15 20.83 -6.18
C ALA A 86 0.87 19.46 -6.79
N ALA A 87 1.43 18.39 -6.22
CA ALA A 87 1.12 17.01 -6.61
C ALA A 87 -0.29 16.61 -6.16
N VAL A 88 -0.63 16.86 -4.89
CA VAL A 88 -1.88 16.39 -4.25
C VAL A 88 -3.12 17.09 -4.81
N GLU A 89 -3.10 18.41 -5.00
CA GLU A 89 -4.29 19.19 -5.38
C GLU A 89 -4.94 18.75 -6.71
N GLN A 90 -4.15 18.14 -7.59
CA GLN A 90 -4.61 17.71 -8.92
C GLN A 90 -4.89 16.21 -8.99
N ALA A 91 -4.46 15.43 -7.99
CA ALA A 91 -4.44 13.98 -8.05
C ALA A 91 -5.82 13.35 -7.82
N ASP A 92 -6.19 12.39 -8.67
CA ASP A 92 -7.35 11.52 -8.46
C ASP A 92 -7.04 10.43 -7.42
N LEU A 93 -5.76 10.05 -7.32
CA LEU A 93 -5.26 9.09 -6.35
C LEU A 93 -3.92 9.55 -5.77
N VAL A 94 -3.77 9.49 -4.45
CA VAL A 94 -2.57 9.84 -3.71
C VAL A 94 -2.00 8.58 -3.06
N ILE A 95 -0.75 8.26 -3.38
CA ILE A 95 0.05 7.25 -2.67
C ILE A 95 0.86 8.00 -1.61
N ALA A 96 0.56 7.75 -0.34
CA ALA A 96 1.25 8.33 0.81
C ALA A 96 2.25 7.32 1.38
N ALA A 97 3.54 7.55 1.12
CA ALA A 97 4.62 6.61 1.41
C ALA A 97 5.96 7.32 1.71
N ALA A 98 5.90 8.49 2.36
CA ALA A 98 7.04 9.32 2.73
C ALA A 98 7.70 8.86 4.03
N GLU A 99 9.04 8.91 4.06
CA GLU A 99 9.82 8.66 5.28
C GLU A 99 9.84 9.93 6.14
N SER A 100 8.70 10.25 6.77
CA SER A 100 8.50 11.44 7.60
C SER A 100 7.91 11.08 8.96
N GLU A 101 8.34 11.78 10.01
CA GLU A 101 7.76 11.72 11.36
C GLU A 101 6.73 12.84 11.60
N GLN A 102 6.47 13.66 10.57
CA GLN A 102 5.50 14.76 10.59
C GLN A 102 4.58 14.64 9.38
N PRO A 103 3.30 15.05 9.49
CA PRO A 103 2.39 15.11 8.35
C PRO A 103 2.99 15.83 7.15
N VAL A 104 2.82 15.24 5.97
CA VAL A 104 3.32 15.76 4.69
C VAL A 104 2.17 16.22 3.81
N ILE A 105 1.01 15.57 3.93
CA ILE A 105 -0.19 15.82 3.15
C ILE A 105 -1.19 16.57 4.03
N ASN A 106 -1.53 17.80 3.62
CA ASN A 106 -2.50 18.61 4.31
C ASN A 106 -3.93 18.29 3.83
N ALA A 107 -4.88 18.30 4.77
CA ALA A 107 -6.27 18.01 4.47
C ALA A 107 -6.84 18.98 3.43
N ALA A 108 -6.53 20.28 3.50
CA ALA A 108 -7.05 21.32 2.62
C ALA A 108 -6.71 21.11 1.14
N TRP A 109 -5.67 20.32 0.82
CA TRP A 109 -5.26 20.03 -0.56
C TRP A 109 -6.15 18.99 -1.25
N LEU A 110 -6.95 18.23 -0.47
CA LEU A 110 -7.77 17.16 -1.01
C LEU A 110 -8.98 17.71 -1.77
N LYS A 111 -9.10 17.33 -3.04
CA LYS A 111 -10.29 17.55 -3.85
C LYS A 111 -11.35 16.46 -3.60
N PRO A 112 -12.65 16.74 -3.82
CA PRO A 112 -13.68 15.72 -3.84
C PRO A 112 -13.32 14.59 -4.81
N GLY A 113 -13.64 13.35 -4.43
CA GLY A 113 -13.42 12.17 -5.26
C GLY A 113 -12.03 11.55 -5.20
N VAL A 114 -11.09 12.14 -4.45
CA VAL A 114 -9.73 11.60 -4.31
C VAL A 114 -9.72 10.28 -3.54
N HIS A 115 -8.88 9.35 -3.98
CA HIS A 115 -8.49 8.17 -3.20
C HIS A 115 -7.11 8.37 -2.60
N ILE A 116 -6.92 7.95 -1.35
CA ILE A 116 -5.63 7.97 -0.67
C ILE A 116 -5.30 6.54 -0.29
N THR A 117 -4.15 6.05 -0.72
CA THR A 117 -3.55 4.81 -0.21
C THR A 117 -2.34 5.20 0.65
N SER A 118 -2.46 5.08 1.97
CA SER A 118 -1.32 5.16 2.87
C SER A 118 -0.70 3.80 3.08
N THR A 119 0.63 3.76 3.18
CA THR A 119 1.37 2.52 3.44
C THR A 119 2.37 2.70 4.56
N ALA A 120 2.35 1.79 5.53
CA ALA A 120 3.43 1.70 6.50
C ALA A 120 4.74 1.31 5.81
N LEU A 121 5.85 1.92 6.23
CA LEU A 121 7.16 1.71 5.60
C LEU A 121 8.03 0.67 6.31
N ASP A 122 7.88 0.49 7.62
CA ASP A 122 8.78 -0.33 8.45
C ASP A 122 8.15 -0.85 9.75
N HIS A 123 6.81 -0.93 9.82
CA HIS A 123 6.06 -1.37 11.01
C HIS A 123 6.35 -0.56 12.29
N GLN A 124 6.88 0.67 12.16
CA GLN A 124 7.10 1.56 13.29
C GLN A 124 5.98 2.59 13.42
N PRO A 125 5.57 2.96 14.65
CA PRO A 125 4.48 3.89 14.91
C PRO A 125 4.92 5.37 14.88
N VAL A 126 6.08 5.67 14.29
CA VAL A 126 6.67 7.02 14.28
C VAL A 126 6.38 7.75 12.97
N LYS A 127 6.19 6.99 11.89
CA LYS A 127 6.03 7.55 10.55
C LYS A 127 4.58 7.98 10.33
N GLN A 128 4.43 9.24 9.94
CA GLN A 128 3.15 9.87 9.67
C GLN A 128 3.24 10.68 8.38
N ASN A 129 2.24 10.56 7.52
CA ASN A 129 2.16 11.25 6.24
C ASN A 129 0.89 12.10 6.16
N LEU A 130 -0.18 11.71 6.85
CA LEU A 130 -1.49 12.35 6.76
C LEU A 130 -1.72 13.27 7.96
N GLU A 131 -2.23 14.46 7.69
CA GLU A 131 -2.83 15.28 8.74
C GLU A 131 -4.03 14.56 9.37
N PRO A 132 -4.22 14.63 10.70
CA PRO A 132 -5.36 14.03 11.38
C PRO A 132 -6.72 14.42 10.75
N GLU A 133 -6.87 15.65 10.31
CA GLU A 133 -8.08 16.19 9.70
C GLU A 133 -8.50 15.46 8.41
N ILE A 134 -7.57 14.77 7.73
CA ILE A 134 -7.89 13.93 6.57
C ILE A 134 -8.85 12.80 6.96
N TRP A 135 -8.68 12.24 8.15
CA TRP A 135 -9.52 11.15 8.65
C TRP A 135 -10.97 11.57 8.91
N GLN A 136 -11.18 12.84 9.27
CA GLN A 136 -12.53 13.39 9.46
C GLN A 136 -13.20 13.74 8.13
N ARG A 137 -12.40 14.02 7.10
CA ARG A 137 -12.88 14.35 5.75
C ARG A 137 -13.12 13.12 4.88
N ALA A 138 -12.58 11.96 5.24
CA ALA A 138 -12.78 10.74 4.49
C ALA A 138 -14.21 10.20 4.72
N ASP A 139 -14.93 9.98 3.63
CA ASP A 139 -16.28 9.42 3.65
C ASP A 139 -16.28 7.89 3.80
N LEU A 140 -15.18 7.26 3.38
CA LEU A 140 -15.00 5.81 3.44
C LEU A 140 -13.53 5.48 3.72
N ILE A 141 -13.33 4.75 4.81
CA ILE A 141 -12.04 4.39 5.38
C ILE A 141 -11.99 2.87 5.52
N VAL A 142 -11.01 2.29 4.85
CA VAL A 142 -10.72 0.86 4.91
C VAL A 142 -9.29 0.66 5.36
N VAL A 143 -9.06 -0.40 6.11
CA VAL A 143 -7.73 -0.80 6.56
C VAL A 143 -7.41 -2.20 6.03
N ASP A 144 -6.15 -2.61 6.03
CA ASP A 144 -5.85 -4.02 5.77
C ASP A 144 -6.10 -4.92 6.99
N SER A 145 -5.82 -4.41 8.19
CA SER A 145 -6.18 -5.07 9.46
C SER A 145 -6.39 -4.05 10.54
N LEU A 146 -7.62 -3.94 11.05
CA LEU A 146 -7.92 -3.03 12.16
C LEU A 146 -7.04 -3.31 13.37
N LYS A 147 -6.79 -4.58 13.70
CA LYS A 147 -5.92 -4.96 14.83
C LYS A 147 -4.49 -4.45 14.66
N GLN A 148 -3.99 -4.35 13.44
CA GLN A 148 -2.63 -3.92 13.14
C GLN A 148 -2.53 -2.40 13.00
N CYS A 149 -3.45 -1.77 12.25
CA CYS A 149 -3.44 -0.33 11.99
C CYS A 149 -3.66 0.51 13.25
N ILE A 150 -4.23 -0.06 14.33
CA ILE A 150 -4.37 0.65 15.61
C ILE A 150 -3.08 0.67 16.43
N GLN A 151 -2.09 -0.15 16.06
CA GLN A 151 -0.79 -0.24 16.72
C GLN A 151 0.32 0.45 15.92
N MET A 152 0.15 0.58 14.60
CA MET A 152 1.12 1.14 13.66
C MET A 152 0.40 1.73 12.44
N GLY A 153 1.09 2.55 11.64
CA GLY A 153 0.51 3.15 10.44
C GLY A 153 -0.25 4.44 10.71
N GLU A 154 -0.96 4.94 9.71
CA GLU A 154 -1.59 6.27 9.79
C GLU A 154 -2.79 6.27 10.75
N LEU A 155 -3.55 5.16 10.86
CA LEU A 155 -4.68 5.07 11.78
C LEU A 155 -4.24 5.24 13.24
N TYR A 156 -3.10 4.67 13.62
CA TYR A 156 -2.54 4.84 14.97
C TYR A 156 -2.37 6.33 15.33
N HIS A 157 -1.85 7.13 14.41
CA HIS A 157 -1.69 8.58 14.63
C HIS A 157 -3.03 9.29 14.73
N ALA A 158 -3.99 8.97 13.85
CA ALA A 158 -5.33 9.55 13.87
C ALA A 158 -6.08 9.25 15.18
N GLN A 159 -5.97 8.03 15.68
CA GLN A 159 -6.59 7.66 16.96
C GLN A 159 -5.99 8.40 18.15
N ARG A 160 -4.66 8.52 18.18
CA ARG A 160 -3.98 9.27 19.26
C ARG A 160 -4.30 10.75 19.23
N ALA A 161 -4.55 11.32 18.05
CA ALA A 161 -5.04 12.68 17.89
C ALA A 161 -6.52 12.85 18.28
N GLY A 162 -7.25 11.75 18.51
CA GLY A 162 -8.67 11.78 18.91
C GLY A 162 -9.62 12.20 17.79
N VAL A 163 -9.16 12.18 16.54
CA VAL A 163 -9.95 12.64 15.38
C VAL A 163 -10.86 11.56 14.81
N ILE A 164 -10.62 10.29 15.16
CA ILE A 164 -11.38 9.14 14.64
C ILE A 164 -11.57 8.05 15.70
N ARG A 165 -12.70 7.35 15.67
CA ARG A 165 -13.03 6.18 16.51
C ARG A 165 -13.01 4.92 15.66
N TYR A 166 -12.88 3.76 16.31
CA TYR A 166 -12.94 2.46 15.62
C TYR A 166 -14.24 2.25 14.82
N SER A 167 -15.36 2.79 15.31
CA SER A 167 -16.66 2.70 14.65
C SER A 167 -16.75 3.50 13.35
N ASP A 168 -15.79 4.39 13.10
CA ASP A 168 -15.77 5.23 11.91
C ASP A 168 -15.02 4.52 10.74
N ILE A 169 -14.41 3.35 11.00
CA ILE A 169 -13.78 2.49 9.98
C ILE A 169 -14.82 1.52 9.42
N GLN A 170 -15.02 1.51 8.10
CA GLN A 170 -16.11 0.76 7.47
C GLN A 170 -15.81 -0.73 7.28
N GLY A 171 -14.55 -1.14 7.31
CA GLY A 171 -14.16 -2.54 7.23
C GLY A 171 -12.70 -2.73 6.88
N ASP A 172 -12.33 -3.98 6.63
CA ASP A 172 -11.02 -4.34 6.11
C ASP A 172 -11.05 -4.78 4.62
N LEU A 173 -9.88 -5.09 4.05
CA LEU A 173 -9.78 -5.58 2.67
C LEU A 173 -10.60 -6.87 2.44
N SER A 174 -10.71 -7.75 3.43
CA SER A 174 -11.52 -8.97 3.32
C SER A 174 -13.01 -8.64 3.25
N ASP A 175 -13.43 -7.62 4.00
CA ASP A 175 -14.82 -7.13 3.95
C ASP A 175 -15.14 -6.51 2.59
N LEU A 176 -14.21 -5.76 1.99
CA LEU A 176 -14.37 -5.24 0.61
C LEU A 176 -14.51 -6.37 -0.41
N ILE A 177 -13.59 -7.34 -0.40
CA ILE A 177 -13.56 -8.46 -1.36
C ILE A 177 -14.82 -9.33 -1.22
N SER A 178 -15.26 -9.57 0.01
CA SER A 178 -16.45 -10.39 0.29
C SER A 178 -17.78 -9.64 0.10
N GLY A 179 -17.73 -8.34 -0.18
CA GLY A 179 -18.92 -7.49 -0.34
C GLY A 179 -19.65 -7.16 0.97
N ARG A 180 -19.05 -7.46 2.13
CA ARG A 180 -19.58 -7.05 3.45
C ARG A 180 -19.48 -5.55 3.64
N THR A 181 -18.41 -4.96 3.14
CA THR A 181 -18.24 -3.51 3.04
C THR A 181 -18.33 -3.12 1.58
N ARG A 182 -19.20 -2.15 1.27
CA ARG A 182 -19.26 -1.59 -0.07
C ARG A 182 -18.03 -0.70 -0.31
N GLY A 183 -17.46 -0.82 -1.51
CA GLY A 183 -16.51 0.16 -2.01
C GLY A 183 -17.17 1.52 -2.26
N ARG A 184 -16.48 2.37 -3.03
CA ARG A 184 -17.00 3.71 -3.36
C ARG A 184 -18.40 3.64 -4.00
N THR A 185 -19.30 4.49 -3.54
CA THR A 185 -20.68 4.58 -4.06
C THR A 185 -20.99 5.91 -4.75
N GLN A 186 -20.21 6.96 -4.48
CA GLN A 186 -20.37 8.28 -5.10
C GLN A 186 -19.02 8.83 -5.57
N ALA A 187 -19.04 9.57 -6.67
CA ALA A 187 -17.83 10.03 -7.34
C ALA A 187 -17.04 11.08 -6.55
N ASP A 188 -17.72 11.82 -5.67
CA ASP A 188 -17.18 12.90 -4.85
C ASP A 188 -16.66 12.45 -3.48
N GLN A 189 -16.87 11.18 -3.10
CA GLN A 189 -16.38 10.64 -1.83
C GLN A 189 -14.85 10.76 -1.72
N ILE A 190 -14.35 11.22 -0.59
CA ILE A 190 -12.93 11.08 -0.25
C ILE A 190 -12.77 9.70 0.38
N THR A 191 -11.86 8.90 -0.16
CA THR A 191 -11.67 7.50 0.29
C THR A 191 -10.24 7.32 0.77
N LEU A 192 -10.07 6.57 1.85
CA LEU A 192 -8.78 6.32 2.49
C LEU A 192 -8.57 4.81 2.71
N ALA A 193 -7.42 4.31 2.29
CA ALA A 193 -6.95 2.96 2.60
C ALA A 193 -5.65 3.04 3.39
N ASP A 194 -5.61 2.45 4.59
CA ASP A 194 -4.37 2.33 5.38
C ASP A 194 -3.84 0.90 5.35
N ILE A 195 -2.67 0.72 4.73
CA ILE A 195 -2.08 -0.58 4.41
C ILE A 195 -0.79 -0.78 5.21
N THR A 196 -0.78 -1.78 6.08
CA THR A 196 0.37 -2.08 6.95
C THR A 196 1.14 -3.34 6.55
N GLY A 197 0.53 -4.20 5.73
CA GLY A 197 1.05 -5.49 5.30
C GLY A 197 0.75 -6.61 6.29
N LEU A 198 0.03 -7.64 5.82
CA LEU A 198 -0.38 -8.79 6.66
C LEU A 198 0.49 -10.02 6.44
N GLY A 199 0.79 -10.75 7.51
CA GLY A 199 1.54 -12.03 7.43
C GLY A 199 0.82 -13.09 6.60
N SER A 200 -0.52 -13.10 6.61
CA SER A 200 -1.33 -13.97 5.75
C SER A 200 -1.05 -13.77 4.26
N HIS A 201 -0.77 -12.54 3.84
CA HIS A 201 -0.42 -12.23 2.46
C HIS A 201 0.97 -12.76 2.10
N ASP A 202 1.90 -12.84 3.05
CA ASP A 202 3.23 -13.45 2.81
C ASP A 202 3.07 -14.94 2.52
N THR A 203 2.26 -15.66 3.32
CA THR A 203 1.99 -17.08 3.11
C THR A 203 1.35 -17.32 1.75
N ALA A 204 0.32 -16.56 1.38
CA ALA A 204 -0.35 -16.71 0.09
C ALA A 204 0.60 -16.45 -1.08
N LEU A 205 1.42 -15.39 -1.02
CA LEU A 205 2.37 -15.06 -2.07
C LEU A 205 3.52 -16.09 -2.15
N ALA A 206 3.99 -16.60 -1.01
CA ALA A 206 5.02 -17.63 -0.96
C ALA A 206 4.51 -18.96 -1.54
N THR A 207 3.28 -19.37 -1.23
CA THR A 207 2.63 -20.54 -1.83
C THR A 207 2.54 -20.39 -3.35
N LEU A 208 2.05 -19.25 -3.84
CA LEU A 208 1.97 -18.98 -5.28
C LEU A 208 3.35 -19.00 -5.96
N ALA A 209 4.37 -18.41 -5.33
CA ALA A 209 5.73 -18.40 -5.85
C ALA A 209 6.33 -19.82 -5.90
N LEU A 210 6.08 -20.64 -4.88
CA LEU A 210 6.50 -22.03 -4.84
C LEU A 210 5.83 -22.85 -5.94
N GLU A 211 4.50 -22.73 -6.10
CA GLU A 211 3.76 -23.40 -7.17
C GLU A 211 4.30 -23.04 -8.56
N LYS A 212 4.55 -21.75 -8.81
CA LYS A 212 5.15 -21.28 -10.08
C LYS A 212 6.57 -21.80 -10.28
N ALA A 213 7.39 -21.80 -9.22
CA ALA A 213 8.76 -22.30 -9.31
C ALA A 213 8.78 -23.80 -9.65
N LEU A 214 7.92 -24.60 -9.02
CA LEU A 214 7.77 -26.02 -9.31
C LEU A 214 7.31 -26.27 -10.75
N PHE A 215 6.31 -25.51 -11.22
CA PHE A 215 5.81 -25.60 -12.59
C PHE A 215 6.89 -25.27 -13.63
N LEU A 216 7.72 -24.25 -13.36
CA LEU A 216 8.79 -23.79 -14.25
C LEU A 216 10.11 -24.57 -14.10
N GLY A 217 10.19 -25.54 -13.18
CA GLY A 217 11.43 -26.26 -12.88
C GLY A 217 12.54 -25.37 -12.28
N LEU A 218 12.16 -24.30 -11.59
CA LEU A 218 13.07 -23.38 -10.92
C LEU A 218 13.27 -23.75 -9.45
N GLY A 219 14.43 -23.34 -8.90
CA GLY A 219 14.77 -23.55 -7.49
C GLY A 219 15.69 -24.75 -7.26
N GLN A 220 16.07 -24.96 -6.00
CA GLN A 220 16.95 -26.04 -5.59
C GLN A 220 16.29 -26.81 -4.44
N ARG A 221 16.23 -28.13 -4.56
CA ARG A 221 15.84 -28.99 -3.45
C ARG A 221 17.02 -29.11 -2.49
N LEU A 222 16.77 -28.81 -1.23
CA LEU A 222 17.74 -29.00 -0.17
C LEU A 222 17.26 -30.17 0.69
N GLU A 223 18.10 -31.17 0.86
CA GLU A 223 17.84 -32.22 1.84
C GLU A 223 18.11 -31.64 3.23
N VAL A 224 17.03 -31.36 3.95
CA VAL A 224 17.15 -30.98 5.35
C VAL A 224 17.24 -32.28 6.13
N GLY A 225 18.47 -32.72 6.42
CA GLY A 225 18.70 -33.81 7.36
C GLY A 225 18.12 -33.41 8.71
N LEU A 226 16.95 -33.95 9.07
CA LEU A 226 16.50 -33.91 10.45
C LEU A 226 17.58 -34.62 11.28
N PRO A 227 18.06 -34.03 12.40
CA PRO A 227 19.01 -34.72 13.24
C PRO A 227 18.40 -36.07 13.63
N SER A 228 19.00 -37.14 13.14
CA SER A 228 18.66 -38.51 13.49
C SER A 228 19.12 -38.78 14.91
N GLN A 229 18.50 -38.12 15.89
CA GLN A 229 18.49 -38.60 17.27
C GLN A 229 17.19 -39.37 17.49
N GLY A 230 17.26 -40.63 17.04
CA GLY A 230 16.62 -41.77 17.69
C GLY A 230 15.19 -41.60 18.19
N PHE A 231 14.22 -41.43 17.29
CA PHE A 231 12.90 -42.07 17.49
C PHE A 231 12.42 -42.57 16.13
N GLY A 232 12.49 -43.89 15.96
CA GLY A 232 12.00 -44.55 14.76
C GLY A 232 10.48 -44.46 14.70
N VAL A 233 9.97 -43.60 13.83
CA VAL A 233 8.64 -43.76 13.23
C VAL A 233 8.73 -43.23 11.79
N GLY A 234 8.12 -43.99 10.86
CA GLY A 234 8.38 -43.96 9.43
C GLY A 234 8.27 -42.61 8.73
N VAL A 235 9.08 -42.49 7.68
CA VAL A 235 9.09 -41.39 6.72
C VAL A 235 7.73 -41.38 5.98
N GLY A 236 6.83 -40.51 6.41
CA GLY A 236 5.72 -40.04 5.59
C GLY A 236 6.21 -38.85 4.77
N ASN A 237 6.21 -38.99 3.45
CA ASN A 237 6.51 -37.90 2.52
C ASN A 237 5.57 -36.72 2.82
N LEU A 238 6.13 -35.59 3.25
CA LEU A 238 5.48 -34.28 3.17
C LEU A 238 6.00 -33.61 1.89
N LEU A 239 5.05 -33.34 0.99
CA LEU A 239 5.23 -32.68 -0.31
C LEU A 239 5.53 -31.19 -0.14
#